data_AF-A0A1G4JM22-F1
#
_entry.id   AF-A0A1G4JM22-F1
#
_cell.length_a   1.000
_cell.length_b   1.000
_cell.length_c   1.000
_cell.angle_alpha   90.00
_cell.angle_beta   90.00
_cell.angle_gamma   90.00
#
_symmetry.space_group_name_H-M   'P 1'
#
loop_
_entity.id
_entity.type
_entity.pdbx_description
1 polymer ?
#
loop_
_entity_poly.entity_id
_entity_poly.type
_entity_poly.pdbx_seq_one_letter_code
_entity_poly.pdbx_strand_id
1 'polypeptide(L)'
;MSNALDQFIMEDVARNCPQQFMEYHKCVSKNREDPSQCAYRQRDLSVCIKQKVPSVQKVMSHCGSLMAQYETCLRENMETRTINENCIPLLNKMRQCAETQIQGETNPINQL
;
A
#
# COMPACT_ATOMS: atom_id res chain seq x y z
N MET A 1 -12.05 4.52 -9.54
CA MET A 1 -11.21 3.48 -10.16
C MET A 1 -10.08 3.01 -9.23
N SER A 2 -10.18 3.14 -7.90
CA SER A 2 -9.14 2.68 -6.95
C SER A 2 -9.28 1.22 -6.49
N ASN A 3 -10.47 0.64 -6.62
CA ASN A 3 -10.79 -0.66 -6.01
C ASN A 3 -10.00 -1.84 -6.61
N ALA A 4 -9.60 -1.77 -7.89
CA ALA A 4 -8.89 -2.86 -8.56
C ALA A 4 -7.44 -3.00 -8.10
N LEU A 5 -6.72 -1.88 -7.97
CA LEU A 5 -5.37 -1.84 -7.40
C LEU A 5 -5.39 -2.32 -5.95
N ASP A 6 -6.31 -1.80 -5.15
CA ASP A 6 -6.42 -2.16 -3.73
C ASP A 6 -6.76 -3.64 -3.55
N GLN A 7 -7.68 -4.19 -4.36
CA GLN A 7 -8.02 -5.61 -4.35
C GLN A 7 -6.84 -6.48 -4.79
N PHE A 8 -6.16 -6.14 -5.89
CA PHE A 8 -5.03 -6.90 -6.39
C PHE A 8 -3.90 -6.98 -5.36
N ILE A 9 -3.52 -5.84 -4.78
CA ILE A 9 -2.47 -5.78 -3.75
C ILE A 9 -2.89 -6.59 -2.52
N MET A 10 -4.15 -6.48 -2.08
CA MET A 10 -4.63 -7.24 -0.92
C MET A 10 -4.60 -8.76 -1.18
N GLU A 11 -5.02 -9.22 -2.37
CA GLU A 11 -4.95 -10.63 -2.75
C GLU A 11 -3.50 -11.12 -2.82
N ASP A 12 -2.59 -10.35 -3.40
CA ASP A 12 -1.17 -10.73 -3.53
C ASP A 12 -0.48 -10.77 -2.15
N VAL A 13 -0.81 -9.84 -1.25
CA VAL A 13 -0.38 -9.87 0.15
C VAL A 13 -0.92 -11.09 0.87
N ALA A 14 -2.21 -11.43 0.70
CA ALA A 14 -2.79 -12.60 1.33
C ALA A 14 -2.17 -13.91 0.83
N ARG A 15 -1.77 -13.99 -0.44
CA ARG A 15 -1.09 -15.16 -1.04
C ARG A 15 0.34 -15.33 -0.54
N ASN A 16 1.12 -14.24 -0.44
CA ASN A 16 2.55 -14.32 -0.13
C ASN A 16 2.90 -14.12 1.35
N CYS A 17 2.03 -13.45 2.12
CA CYS A 17 2.21 -13.15 3.54
C CYS A 17 1.00 -13.58 4.41
N PRO A 18 0.41 -14.78 4.22
CA PRO A 18 -0.83 -15.17 4.88
C PRO A 18 -0.71 -15.19 6.40
N GLN A 19 0.43 -15.64 6.93
CA GLN A 19 0.64 -15.74 8.37
C GLN A 19 0.70 -14.37 9.03
N GLN A 20 1.55 -13.47 8.53
CA GLN A 20 1.72 -12.13 9.10
C GLN A 20 0.43 -11.31 8.95
N PHE A 21 -0.28 -11.48 7.83
CA PHE A 21 -1.58 -10.86 7.58
C PHE A 21 -2.60 -11.29 8.63
N MET A 22 -2.76 -12.60 8.83
CA MET A 22 -3.68 -13.14 9.83
C MET A 22 -3.31 -12.72 11.26
N GLU A 23 -2.03 -12.78 11.64
CA GLU A 23 -1.60 -12.41 12.98
C GLU A 23 -1.78 -10.92 13.29
N TYR A 24 -1.58 -10.05 12.30
CA TYR A 24 -1.91 -8.63 12.43
C TYR A 24 -3.42 -8.42 12.64
N HIS A 25 -4.27 -9.00 11.79
CA HIS A 25 -5.72 -8.87 11.93
C HIS A 25 -6.27 -9.46 13.24
N LYS A 26 -5.72 -10.59 13.70
CA LYS A 26 -6.04 -11.16 15.02
C LYS A 26 -5.68 -10.19 16.15
N CYS A 27 -4.50 -9.57 16.07
CA CYS A 27 -4.07 -8.59 17.07
C CYS A 27 -5.01 -7.38 17.11
N VAL A 28 -5.31 -6.78 15.96
CA VAL A 28 -6.20 -5.62 15.86
C VAL A 28 -7.61 -5.95 16.35
N SER A 29 -8.12 -7.14 16.02
CA SER A 29 -9.44 -7.58 16.47
C SER A 29 -9.51 -7.75 18.00
N LYS A 30 -8.40 -8.11 18.66
CA LYS A 30 -8.29 -8.21 20.12
C LYS A 30 -8.08 -6.85 20.80
N ASN A 31 -7.41 -5.92 20.14
CA ASN A 31 -7.05 -4.61 20.68
C ASN A 31 -7.77 -3.48 19.93
N ARG A 32 -9.10 -3.57 19.80
CA ARG A 32 -9.89 -2.61 19.00
C ARG A 32 -9.81 -1.18 19.56
N GLU A 33 -9.75 -1.05 20.88
CA GLU A 33 -9.66 0.24 21.57
C GLU A 33 -8.28 0.87 21.44
N ASP A 34 -7.23 0.05 21.32
CA ASP A 34 -5.86 0.51 21.15
C ASP A 34 -5.08 -0.34 20.13
N PRO A 35 -5.29 -0.09 18.81
CA PRO A 35 -4.58 -0.82 17.75
C PRO A 35 -3.06 -0.58 17.76
N SER A 36 -2.57 0.44 18.47
CA SER A 36 -1.13 0.76 18.53
C SER A 36 -0.32 -0.37 19.18
N GLN A 37 -0.96 -1.18 20.04
CA GLN A 37 -0.35 -2.38 20.63
C GLN A 37 0.04 -3.43 19.59
N CYS A 38 -0.50 -3.33 18.37
CA CYS A 38 -0.21 -4.24 17.26
C CYS A 38 0.91 -3.73 16.33
N ALA A 39 1.63 -2.66 16.70
CA ALA A 39 2.72 -2.09 15.89
C ALA A 39 3.81 -3.12 15.53
N TYR A 40 4.10 -4.07 16.43
CA TYR A 40 5.05 -5.15 16.14
C TYR A 40 4.54 -6.09 15.03
N ARG A 41 3.25 -6.45 15.04
CA ARG A 41 2.64 -7.25 13.96
C ARG A 41 2.53 -6.48 12.66
N GLN A 42 2.26 -5.19 12.73
CA GLN A 42 2.27 -4.31 11.55
C GLN A 42 3.67 -4.28 10.92
N ARG A 43 4.73 -4.24 11.74
CA ARG A 43 6.12 -4.32 11.28
C ARG A 43 6.43 -5.68 10.64
N ASP A 44 6.05 -6.79 11.29
CA ASP A 44 6.22 -8.14 10.74
C ASP A 44 5.57 -8.27 9.35
N LEU A 45 4.33 -7.78 9.22
CA LEU A 45 3.60 -7.76 7.96
C LEU A 45 4.30 -6.87 6.93
N SER A 46 4.72 -5.66 7.31
CA SER A 46 5.42 -4.73 6.41
C SER A 46 6.74 -5.31 5.88
N VAL A 47 7.50 -6.01 6.72
CA VAL A 47 8.74 -6.68 6.32
C VAL A 47 8.43 -7.80 5.32
N CYS A 48 7.43 -8.64 5.62
CA CYS A 48 7.03 -9.69 4.70
C CYS A 48 6.60 -9.12 3.35
N ILE A 49 5.77 -8.08 3.34
CA ILE A 49 5.28 -7.46 2.11
C ILE A 49 6.45 -6.97 1.24
N LYS A 50 7.39 -6.23 1.84
CA LYS A 50 8.56 -5.70 1.12
C LYS A 50 9.46 -6.80 0.55
N GLN A 51 9.54 -7.95 1.23
CA GLN A 51 10.47 -9.03 0.87
C GLN A 51 9.86 -10.10 -0.04
N LYS A 52 8.55 -10.33 0.04
CA LYS A 52 7.91 -11.51 -0.56
C LYS A 52 6.77 -11.22 -1.52
N VAL A 53 6.22 -10.00 -1.56
CA VAL A 53 5.07 -9.67 -2.41
C VAL A 53 5.60 -9.06 -3.72
N PRO A 54 5.57 -9.78 -4.85
CA PRO A 54 6.22 -9.34 -6.09
C PRO A 54 5.62 -8.06 -6.66
N SER A 55 4.29 -7.92 -6.59
CA SER A 55 3.61 -6.71 -7.04
C SER A 55 4.10 -5.47 -6.30
N VAL A 56 4.27 -5.57 -4.98
CA VAL A 56 4.76 -4.46 -4.16
C VAL A 56 6.22 -4.16 -4.45
N GLN A 57 7.06 -5.17 -4.65
CA GLN A 57 8.45 -4.96 -5.05
C GLN A 57 8.56 -4.22 -6.38
N LYS A 58 7.74 -4.59 -7.35
CA LYS A 58 7.68 -3.96 -8.68
C LYS A 58 7.20 -2.51 -8.59
N VAL A 59 6.16 -2.25 -7.81
CA VAL A 59 5.66 -0.89 -7.56
C VAL A 59 6.74 -0.05 -6.86
N MET A 60 7.41 -0.58 -5.83
CA MET A 60 8.47 0.12 -5.11
C MET A 60 9.67 0.44 -6.01
N SER A 61 10.08 -0.48 -6.89
CA SER A 61 11.23 -0.27 -7.77
C SER A 61 10.96 0.77 -8.88
N HIS A 62 9.74 0.82 -9.42
CA HIS A 62 9.40 1.72 -10.53
C HIS A 62 8.81 3.06 -10.07
N CYS A 63 8.07 3.06 -8.95
CA CYS A 63 7.34 4.23 -8.45
C CYS A 63 7.96 4.83 -7.19
N GLY A 64 9.07 4.29 -6.68
CA GLY A 64 9.71 4.74 -5.44
C GLY A 64 10.13 6.22 -5.45
N SER A 65 10.50 6.77 -6.61
CA SER A 65 10.81 8.20 -6.74
C SER A 65 9.58 9.09 -6.58
N LEU A 66 8.41 8.65 -7.06
CA LEU A 66 7.14 9.35 -6.88
C LEU A 66 6.65 9.26 -5.43
N MET A 67 6.87 8.11 -4.78
CA MET A 67 6.61 7.94 -3.34
C MET A 67 7.44 8.93 -2.52
N ALA A 68 8.74 9.04 -2.77
CA ALA A 68 9.62 9.97 -2.06
C ALA A 68 9.22 11.44 -2.29
N GLN A 69 8.82 11.80 -3.52
CA GLN A 69 8.31 13.15 -3.83
C GLN A 69 7.01 13.45 -3.09
N TYR A 70 6.09 12.49 -3.04
CA TYR A 70 4.84 12.64 -2.31
C TYR A 70 5.07 12.78 -0.80
N GLU A 71 5.93 11.95 -0.21
CA GLU A 71 6.32 12.04 1.21
C GLU A 71 6.98 13.40 1.54
N THR A 72 7.82 13.90 0.64
CA THR A 72 8.45 15.22 0.79
C THR A 72 7.40 16.33 0.75
N CYS A 73 6.49 16.29 -0.24
CA CYS A 73 5.38 17.22 -0.34
C CYS A 73 4.51 17.23 0.92
N LEU A 74 4.17 16.05 1.45
CA LEU A 74 3.39 15.94 2.68
C LEU A 74 4.10 16.64 3.84
N ARG A 75 5.39 16.38 4.03
CA ARG A 75 6.18 16.97 5.12
C ARG A 75 6.23 18.50 5.03
N GLU A 76 6.41 19.03 3.82
CA GLU A 76 6.51 20.48 3.58
C GLU A 76 5.17 21.21 3.70
N ASN A 77 4.05 20.51 3.50
CA ASN A 77 2.71 21.12 3.46
C ASN A 77 1.81 20.71 4.63
N MET A 78 2.32 19.92 5.58
CA MET A 78 1.55 19.42 6.73
C MET A 78 1.09 20.55 7.65
N GLU A 79 1.96 21.53 7.89
CA GLU A 79 1.69 22.65 8.79
C GLU A 79 0.80 23.71 8.13
N THR A 80 0.90 23.88 6.81
CA THR A 80 0.25 24.93 6.03
C THR A 80 -1.17 24.55 5.56
N ARG A 81 -1.61 23.31 5.79
CA ARG A 81 -2.91 22.76 5.33
C ARG A 81 -3.12 22.81 3.81
N THR A 82 -2.05 22.94 3.03
CA THR A 82 -2.06 23.03 1.55
C THR A 82 -1.80 21.68 0.86
N ILE A 83 -1.91 20.56 1.62
CA ILE A 83 -1.70 19.19 1.11
C ILE A 83 -2.58 18.90 -0.10
N ASN A 84 -3.84 19.32 -0.06
CA ASN A 84 -4.81 19.00 -1.11
C ASN A 84 -4.43 19.65 -2.44
N GLU A 85 -3.93 20.88 -2.42
CA GLU A 85 -3.52 21.59 -3.63
C GLU A 85 -2.18 21.05 -4.14
N ASN A 86 -1.22 20.83 -3.24
CA ASN A 86 0.17 20.62 -3.63
C ASN A 86 0.53 19.14 -3.80
N CYS A 87 -0.10 18.23 -3.05
CA CYS A 87 0.33 16.83 -2.97
C CYS A 87 -0.63 15.84 -3.66
N ILE A 88 -1.90 16.21 -3.90
CA ILE A 88 -2.86 15.35 -4.62
C ILE A 88 -2.41 15.05 -6.06
N PRO A 89 -1.84 16.00 -6.83
CA PRO A 89 -1.30 15.67 -8.15
C PRO A 89 -0.20 14.60 -8.11
N LEU A 90 0.67 14.61 -7.09
CA LEU A 90 1.70 13.60 -6.89
C LEU A 90 1.09 12.25 -6.49
N LEU A 91 0.08 12.24 -5.62
CA LEU A 91 -0.67 11.03 -5.27
C LEU A 91 -1.29 10.38 -6.50
N ASN A 92 -1.90 11.16 -7.40
CA ASN A 92 -2.49 10.65 -8.63
C ASN A 92 -1.44 10.04 -9.57
N LYS A 93 -0.30 10.70 -9.75
CA LYS A 93 0.83 10.15 -10.53
C LYS A 93 1.35 8.85 -9.95
N MET A 94 1.47 8.77 -8.62
CA MET A 94 1.90 7.56 -7.93
C MET A 94 0.91 6.41 -8.14
N ARG A 95 -0.40 6.68 -8.04
CA ARG A 95 -1.45 5.67 -8.31
C ARG A 95 -1.40 5.16 -9.75
N GLN A 96 -1.29 6.07 -10.73
CA GLN A 96 -1.15 5.70 -12.14
C GLN A 96 0.09 4.85 -12.38
N CYS A 97 1.23 5.21 -11.78
CA CYS A 97 2.45 4.41 -11.88
C CYS A 97 2.24 2.99 -11.34
N ALA A 98 1.62 2.86 -10.16
CA ALA A 98 1.34 1.56 -9.56
C ALA A 98 0.40 0.71 -10.42
N GLU A 99 -0.68 1.31 -10.95
CA GLU A 99 -1.62 0.65 -11.87
C GLU A 99 -0.90 0.11 -13.11
N THR A 100 -0.03 0.90 -13.74
CA THR A 100 0.76 0.45 -14.91
C THR A 100 1.66 -0.74 -14.57
N GLN A 101 2.20 -0.82 -13.36
CA GLN A 101 3.04 -1.96 -12.96
C GLN A 101 2.24 -3.25 -12.80
N ILE A 102 0.95 -3.18 -12.47
CA ILE A 102 0.11 -4.35 -12.20
C ILE A 102 -0.86 -4.70 -13.35
N GLN A 103 -1.10 -3.77 -14.29
CA GLN A 103 -2.00 -3.96 -15.44
C GLN A 103 -1.58 -5.09 -16.40
N GLY A 104 -0.34 -5.57 -16.33
CA GLY A 104 0.13 -6.76 -17.09
C GLY A 104 -0.12 -8.10 -16.38
N GLU A 105 -0.55 -8.08 -15.11
CA GLU A 105 -0.76 -9.28 -14.27
C GLU A 105 -2.25 -9.50 -13.95
N THR A 106 -3.10 -8.52 -14.22
CA THR A 106 -4.55 -8.67 -14.24
C THR A 106 -4.98 -9.41 -15.51
N ASN A 107 -4.90 -10.74 -15.51
CA ASN A 107 -5.93 -11.49 -16.22
C ASN A 107 -7.28 -11.08 -15.61
N PRO A 108 -8.27 -10.65 -16.40
CA PRO A 108 -9.56 -10.21 -15.87
C PRO A 108 -10.27 -11.41 -15.23
N ILE A 109 -10.16 -11.56 -13.90
CA ILE A 109 -10.95 -12.54 -13.14
C ILE A 109 -12.42 -12.08 -12.97
N ASN A 110 -12.76 -10.85 -13.39
CA ASN A 110 -14.15 -10.39 -13.46
C ASN A 110 -14.65 -10.27 -14.92
N GLN A 111 -14.73 -11.41 -15.60
CA GLN A 111 -15.74 -11.65 -16.64
C GLN A 111 -16.55 -12.90 -16.26
N LEU A 112 -17.45 -12.74 -15.29
CA LEU A 112 -18.63 -13.59 -15.10
C LEU A 112 -19.83 -12.68 -14.85
#